data_AF-A0AAN9LY23-F1
#
_entry.id   AF-A0AAN9LY23-F1
#
_cell.length_a   1.000
_cell.length_b   1.000
_cell.length_c   1.000
_cell.angle_alpha   90.00
_cell.angle_beta   90.00
_cell.angle_gamma   90.00
#
_symmetry.space_group_name_H-M   'P 1'
#
loop_
_entity.id
_entity.type
_entity.pdbx_description
1 polymer ?
#
loop_
_entity_poly.entity_id
_entity_poly.type
_entity_poly.pdbx_seq_one_letter_code
_entity_poly.pdbx_strand_id
1 'polypeptide(L)'
;MGCCCDEDDGDIFRHLMNSNFSSSSSSAETLPSSYSSSSCTVISPMNSHFSALSSTDILRMIFEKLPIPDLARASCVSRLWNSVASQRDMVSRAFLAPWKLKDVLGNPLSGSFWRDNSLAKFAISHRVMRGDSVASLAVKYSVQVMDIKRLNNMMSDHGIYSRERLLIPISDPGMLVNRTCFIELDVYAKREVAVLYPNDVPDRKTTYVSNRISSEESNKKVVDSLKRSMQVDNETAQYYWSVANGDPRAAFAEFSADLRWDRQSGHA
;
A
#
# COMPACT_ATOMS: atom_id res chain seq x y z
N MET A 1 42.71 -2.05 -39.35
CA MET A 1 42.91 -0.61 -39.07
C MET A 1 42.23 -0.30 -37.76
N GLY A 2 43.01 -0.03 -36.73
CA GLY A 2 42.54 0.21 -35.37
C GLY A 2 42.50 1.68 -34.98
N CYS A 3 41.74 1.94 -33.91
CA CYS A 3 41.95 2.91 -32.82
C CYS A 3 40.79 2.62 -31.83
N CYS A 4 41.00 2.04 -30.64
CA CYS A 4 41.69 2.55 -29.44
C CYS A 4 40.96 3.74 -28.79
N CYS A 5 40.22 3.47 -27.72
CA CYS A 5 40.38 4.06 -26.38
C CYS A 5 39.63 3.20 -25.37
N ASP A 6 40.40 2.56 -24.48
CA ASP A 6 40.04 1.96 -23.19
C ASP A 6 39.66 3.10 -22.19
N GLU A 7 39.18 2.95 -20.95
CA GLU A 7 39.27 2.01 -19.81
C GLU A 7 38.03 2.33 -18.93
N ASP A 8 37.19 1.42 -18.44
CA ASP A 8 37.31 0.48 -17.30
C ASP A 8 37.43 1.16 -15.90
N ASP A 9 36.28 1.31 -15.20
CA ASP A 9 36.19 1.73 -13.79
C ASP A 9 35.57 0.58 -12.97
N GLY A 10 36.43 -0.33 -12.54
CA GLY A 10 36.08 -1.52 -11.78
C GLY A 10 37.09 -1.83 -10.69
N ASP A 11 37.38 -0.89 -9.77
CA ASP A 11 38.14 -1.22 -8.55
C ASP A 11 38.03 -0.14 -7.45
N ILE A 12 36.90 -0.10 -6.74
CA ILE A 12 36.74 0.71 -5.50
C ILE A 12 36.69 -0.18 -4.24
N PHE A 13 36.63 -1.51 -4.39
CA PHE A 13 36.33 -2.43 -3.27
C PHE A 13 37.55 -3.09 -2.60
N ARG A 14 38.80 -2.74 -2.96
CA ARG A 14 40.01 -3.39 -2.39
C ARG A 14 40.79 -2.61 -1.33
N HIS A 15 40.37 -1.41 -0.93
CA HIS A 15 41.16 -0.59 0.00
C HIS A 15 40.69 -0.52 1.47
N LEU A 16 39.68 -1.31 1.89
CA LEU A 16 39.18 -1.29 3.29
C LEU A 16 39.36 -2.62 4.06
N MET A 17 40.25 -3.50 3.62
CA MET A 17 40.58 -4.75 4.32
C MET A 17 42.10 -4.99 4.33
N ASN A 18 42.88 -4.09 4.93
CA ASN A 18 44.19 -4.44 5.49
C ASN A 18 44.80 -3.29 6.29
N SER A 19 44.69 -3.36 7.62
CA SER A 19 45.77 -3.02 8.56
C SER A 19 45.26 -3.23 9.99
N ASN A 20 45.33 -4.47 10.43
CA ASN A 20 45.26 -4.82 11.84
C ASN A 20 46.68 -5.17 12.31
N PHE A 21 47.02 -4.66 13.51
CA PHE A 21 48.17 -4.96 14.36
C PHE A 21 49.50 -4.23 14.14
N SER A 22 49.84 -3.37 15.10
CA SER A 22 51.12 -3.44 15.83
C SER A 22 50.92 -2.96 17.26
N SER A 23 50.97 -3.91 18.18
CA SER A 23 51.14 -3.72 19.62
C SER A 23 52.50 -3.08 19.92
N SER A 24 52.52 -2.01 20.72
CA SER A 24 53.68 -1.69 21.55
C SER A 24 53.24 -1.03 22.85
N SER A 25 53.54 -1.73 23.93
CA SER A 25 53.55 -1.28 25.31
C SER A 25 54.73 -0.34 25.54
N SER A 26 54.50 0.84 26.11
CA SER A 26 55.51 1.51 26.93
C SER A 26 54.84 2.43 27.95
N SER A 27 55.20 2.20 29.20
CA SER A 27 54.81 2.90 30.41
C SER A 27 55.75 4.06 30.68
N ALA A 28 55.21 5.23 31.02
CA ALA A 28 55.86 6.21 31.89
C ALA A 28 54.82 7.23 32.41
N GLU A 29 54.72 7.33 33.73
CA GLU A 29 53.94 8.31 34.49
C GLU A 29 54.53 9.73 34.40
N THR A 30 53.69 10.77 34.35
CA THR A 30 53.72 11.91 35.31
C THR A 30 52.47 12.81 35.16
N LEU A 31 51.88 13.22 36.29
CA LEU A 31 50.75 14.18 36.47
C LEU A 31 51.24 15.67 36.44
N PRO A 32 50.40 16.68 36.74
CA PRO A 32 49.32 17.23 35.93
C PRO A 32 49.53 18.75 35.67
N SER A 33 48.92 19.33 34.64
CA SER A 33 48.79 20.80 34.57
C SER A 33 47.48 21.23 33.95
N SER A 34 46.72 21.91 34.80
CA SER A 34 45.48 22.63 34.56
C SER A 34 45.72 23.81 33.63
N TYR A 35 45.11 23.79 32.44
CA TYR A 35 44.72 25.00 31.73
C TYR A 35 43.37 24.80 31.05
N SER A 36 42.49 25.74 31.37
CA SER A 36 41.14 25.89 30.85
C SER A 36 41.14 26.05 29.34
N SER A 37 40.44 25.15 28.65
CA SER A 37 39.78 25.49 27.39
C SER A 37 38.52 24.64 27.32
N SER A 38 37.38 25.27 27.63
CA SER A 38 36.06 24.73 27.32
C SER A 38 35.91 24.69 25.80
N SER A 39 36.57 23.73 25.17
CA SER A 39 36.24 23.29 23.84
C SER A 39 34.85 22.67 23.94
N CYS A 40 33.84 23.38 23.42
CA CYS A 40 32.59 22.74 23.08
C CYS A 40 32.91 21.70 22.01
N THR A 41 33.16 20.46 22.42
CA THR A 41 33.37 19.35 21.51
C THR A 41 32.03 19.15 20.79
N VAL A 42 31.85 19.84 19.66
CA VAL A 42 30.78 19.55 18.72
C VAL A 42 31.16 18.21 18.11
N ILE A 43 30.74 17.14 18.76
CA ILE A 43 30.93 15.78 18.27
C ILE A 43 30.15 15.70 16.95
N SER A 44 30.84 15.37 15.85
CA SER A 44 30.18 15.11 14.57
C SER A 44 29.07 14.08 14.78
N PRO A 45 27.86 14.28 14.22
CA PRO A 45 26.72 13.38 14.44
C PRO A 45 27.00 11.89 14.15
N MET A 46 27.99 11.61 13.30
CA MET A 46 28.44 10.27 12.93
C MET A 46 29.37 9.60 13.96
N ASN A 47 30.04 10.34 14.84
CA ASN A 47 30.98 9.80 15.85
C ASN A 47 30.44 9.88 17.29
N SER A 48 29.22 10.40 17.48
CA SER A 48 28.53 10.28 18.76
C SER A 48 27.95 8.87 18.88
N HIS A 49 28.48 8.06 19.80
CA HIS A 49 27.78 6.90 20.36
C HIS A 49 26.54 7.39 21.13
N PHE A 50 25.57 7.95 20.41
CA PHE A 50 24.35 8.46 20.98
C PHE A 50 23.40 7.27 21.14
N SER A 51 23.57 6.56 22.25
CA SER A 51 22.76 5.40 22.66
C SER A 51 21.25 5.66 22.59
N ALA A 52 20.85 6.93 22.67
CA ALA A 52 19.46 7.34 22.53
C ALA A 52 18.87 7.11 21.12
N LEU A 53 19.67 7.07 20.04
CA LEU A 53 19.17 6.66 18.70
C LEU A 53 19.05 5.13 18.54
N SER A 54 19.48 4.37 19.54
CA SER A 54 19.23 2.93 19.65
C SER A 54 17.96 2.61 20.45
N SER A 55 17.35 3.60 21.10
CA SER A 55 16.10 3.45 21.85
C SER A 55 14.90 3.61 20.92
N THR A 56 13.99 2.64 20.94
CA THR A 56 12.74 2.67 20.17
C THR A 56 11.84 3.84 20.56
N ASP A 57 11.82 4.20 21.84
CA ASP A 57 10.91 5.23 22.36
C ASP A 57 11.38 6.63 21.95
N ILE A 58 12.68 6.86 21.99
CA ILE A 58 13.28 8.13 21.55
C ILE A 58 13.10 8.28 20.03
N LEU A 59 13.33 7.21 19.26
CA LEU A 59 13.06 7.22 17.82
C LEU A 59 11.58 7.51 17.54
N ARG A 60 10.65 6.94 18.31
CA ARG A 60 9.21 7.24 18.17
C ARG A 60 8.94 8.72 18.40
N MET A 61 9.47 9.31 19.48
CA MET A 61 9.28 10.73 19.78
C MET A 61 9.85 11.65 18.69
N ILE A 62 11.00 11.30 18.11
CA ILE A 62 11.62 12.07 17.02
C ILE A 62 10.79 11.93 15.75
N PHE A 63 10.46 10.70 15.35
CA PHE A 63 9.76 10.41 14.10
C PHE A 63 8.33 10.97 14.09
N GLU A 64 7.71 11.12 15.27
CA GLU A 64 6.41 11.78 15.42
C GLU A 64 6.39 13.24 14.96
N LYS A 65 7.55 13.87 14.82
CA LYS A 65 7.69 15.25 14.34
C LYS A 65 8.10 15.34 12.87
N LEU A 66 8.40 14.22 12.22
CA LEU A 66 8.90 14.20 10.85
C LEU A 66 7.75 14.16 9.83
N PRO A 67 7.87 14.88 8.70
CA PRO A 67 6.95 14.72 7.58
C PRO A 67 7.18 13.37 6.87
N ILE A 68 6.21 12.94 6.07
CA ILE A 68 6.23 11.65 5.34
C ILE A 68 7.55 11.41 4.56
N PRO A 69 8.09 12.37 3.78
CA PRO A 69 9.32 12.12 3.03
C PRO A 69 10.52 11.82 3.93
N ASP A 70 10.56 12.44 5.11
CA ASP A 70 11.68 12.32 6.05
C ASP A 70 11.55 11.01 6.83
N LEU A 71 10.33 10.62 7.17
CA LEU A 71 10.02 9.32 7.74
C LEU A 71 10.41 8.18 6.78
N ALA A 72 10.17 8.36 5.48
CA ALA A 72 10.60 7.42 4.46
C ALA A 72 12.13 7.32 4.39
N ARG A 73 12.86 8.45 4.43
CA ARG A 73 14.33 8.43 4.48
C ARG A 73 14.86 7.78 5.75
N ALA A 74 14.25 8.08 6.90
CA ALA A 74 14.60 7.46 8.18
C ALA A 74 14.43 5.93 8.13
N SER A 75 13.39 5.43 7.46
CA SER A 75 13.16 3.99 7.29
C SER A 75 14.31 3.26 6.56
N CYS A 76 15.13 3.97 5.79
CA CYS A 76 16.24 3.40 5.04
C CYS A 76 17.56 3.31 5.85
N VAL A 77 17.64 3.93 7.03
CA VAL A 77 18.91 4.07 7.77
C VAL A 77 19.35 2.74 8.41
N SER A 78 18.43 2.03 9.07
CA SER A 78 18.72 0.76 9.74
C SER A 78 17.45 -0.09 9.90
N ARG A 79 17.59 -1.37 10.26
CA ARG A 79 16.43 -2.24 10.54
C ARG A 79 15.58 -1.72 11.70
N LEU A 80 16.21 -1.17 12.74
CA LEU A 80 15.52 -0.59 13.88
C LEU A 80 14.70 0.63 13.45
N TRP A 81 15.32 1.54 12.69
CA TRP A 81 14.64 2.74 12.19
C TRP A 81 13.52 2.38 11.23
N ASN A 82 13.73 1.40 10.34
CA ASN A 82 12.67 0.88 9.48
C ASN A 82 11.48 0.35 10.29
N SER A 83 11.76 -0.43 11.34
CA SER A 83 10.73 -1.01 12.21
C SER A 83 9.89 0.06 12.89
N VAL A 84 10.51 1.14 13.39
CA VAL A 84 9.80 2.25 14.06
C VAL A 84 9.12 3.19 13.06
N ALA A 85 9.80 3.56 11.97
CA ALA A 85 9.30 4.48 10.96
C ALA A 85 8.13 3.90 10.15
N SER A 86 8.12 2.58 9.95
CA SER A 86 7.05 1.87 9.24
C SER A 86 5.86 1.50 10.13
N GLN A 87 5.87 1.86 11.43
CA GLN A 87 4.72 1.62 12.31
C GLN A 87 3.49 2.36 11.79
N ARG A 88 2.33 1.69 11.83
CA ARG A 88 1.06 2.23 11.33
C ARG A 88 0.73 3.59 11.95
N ASP A 89 0.85 3.71 13.26
CA ASP A 89 0.52 4.97 13.97
C ASP A 89 1.42 6.12 13.51
N MET A 90 2.68 5.82 13.21
CA MET A 90 3.65 6.80 12.76
C MET A 90 3.28 7.35 11.38
N VAL A 91 3.11 6.45 10.41
CA VAL A 91 2.77 6.84 9.04
C VAL A 91 1.37 7.46 8.96
N SER A 92 0.41 6.97 9.76
CA SER A 92 -0.95 7.51 9.79
C SER A 92 -0.97 8.93 10.35
N ARG A 93 -0.24 9.20 11.43
CA ARG A 93 -0.12 10.57 11.97
C ARG A 93 0.59 11.51 11.01
N ALA A 94 1.69 11.08 10.41
CA ALA A 94 2.41 11.86 9.41
C ALA A 94 1.53 12.17 8.19
N PHE A 95 0.64 11.26 7.81
CA PHE A 95 -0.36 11.45 6.75
C PHE A 95 -1.48 12.43 7.15
N LEU A 96 -2.00 12.32 8.37
CA LEU A 96 -3.07 13.18 8.88
C LEU A 96 -2.64 14.64 9.05
N ALA A 97 -1.42 14.87 9.52
CA ALA A 97 -0.98 16.17 10.03
C ALA A 97 -1.09 17.32 9.01
N PRO A 98 -0.67 17.16 7.73
CA PRO A 98 -0.73 18.25 6.76
C PRO A 98 -2.17 18.67 6.39
N TRP A 99 -3.13 17.75 6.49
CA TRP A 99 -4.52 17.98 6.11
C TRP A 99 -5.43 18.35 7.29
N LYS A 100 -4.90 18.33 8.52
CA LYS A 100 -5.68 18.53 9.76
C LYS A 100 -6.90 17.59 9.83
N LEU A 101 -6.72 16.36 9.34
CA LEU A 101 -7.73 15.31 9.41
C LEU A 101 -7.91 14.85 10.85
N LYS A 102 -9.13 14.40 11.19
CA LYS A 102 -9.43 13.86 12.51
C LYS A 102 -8.87 12.45 12.67
N ASP A 103 -9.11 11.59 11.68
CA ASP A 103 -8.72 10.18 11.73
C ASP A 103 -8.68 9.56 10.32
N VAL A 104 -7.90 8.49 10.16
CA VAL A 104 -7.82 7.68 8.93
C VAL A 104 -8.07 6.22 9.30
N LEU A 105 -9.14 5.66 8.73
CA LEU A 105 -9.53 4.28 8.94
C LEU A 105 -9.19 3.43 7.72
N GLY A 106 -9.02 2.12 7.91
CA GLY A 106 -8.69 1.19 6.83
C GLY A 106 -7.18 0.91 6.68
N ASN A 107 -6.87 -0.21 6.03
CA ASN A 107 -5.50 -0.67 5.82
C ASN A 107 -5.24 -0.73 4.31
N PRO A 108 -4.31 0.09 3.77
CA PRO A 108 -3.91 -0.08 2.38
C PRO A 108 -3.23 -1.43 2.19
N LEU A 109 -3.45 -2.04 1.04
CA LEU A 109 -2.76 -3.20 0.52
C LEU A 109 -1.28 -2.89 0.25
N SER A 110 -0.97 -1.66 -0.16
CA SER A 110 0.41 -1.23 -0.41
C SER A 110 0.91 -0.21 0.61
N GLY A 111 2.05 -0.49 1.24
CA GLY A 111 2.73 0.50 2.10
C GLY A 111 3.17 1.77 1.37
N SER A 112 3.27 1.70 0.03
CA SER A 112 3.53 2.88 -0.81
C SER A 112 2.44 3.94 -0.71
N PHE A 113 1.22 3.56 -0.32
CA PHE A 113 0.12 4.49 -0.09
C PHE A 113 0.52 5.61 0.89
N TRP A 114 1.22 5.26 1.96
CA TRP A 114 1.62 6.22 2.99
C TRP A 114 2.79 7.13 2.60
N ARG A 115 3.51 6.81 1.52
CA ARG A 115 4.73 7.53 1.11
C ARG A 115 4.45 8.78 0.28
N ASP A 116 3.27 8.85 -0.34
CA ASP A 116 2.84 10.03 -1.09
C ASP A 116 1.69 10.71 -0.37
N ASN A 117 1.81 12.02 -0.23
CA ASN A 117 0.88 12.88 0.47
C ASN A 117 0.32 13.95 -0.48
N SER A 118 -0.26 13.50 -1.59
CA SER A 118 -0.87 14.36 -2.59
C SER A 118 -2.39 14.46 -2.36
N LEU A 119 -2.96 15.63 -2.63
CA LEU A 119 -4.42 15.86 -2.51
C LEU A 119 -5.21 14.92 -3.44
N ALA A 120 -4.61 14.50 -4.55
CA ALA A 120 -5.18 13.58 -5.53
C ALA A 120 -5.51 12.18 -4.96
N LYS A 121 -4.98 11.84 -3.78
CA LYS A 121 -5.36 10.61 -3.07
C LYS A 121 -6.71 10.67 -2.40
N PHE A 122 -7.23 11.87 -2.18
CA PHE A 122 -8.50 12.07 -1.50
C PHE A 122 -9.63 12.18 -2.51
N ALA A 123 -10.76 11.54 -2.20
CA ALA A 123 -11.96 11.64 -3.00
C ALA A 123 -13.21 11.61 -2.14
N ILE A 124 -14.25 12.31 -2.58
CA ILE A 124 -15.58 12.24 -1.98
C ILE A 124 -16.33 11.07 -2.62
N SER A 125 -16.95 10.22 -1.80
CA SER A 125 -17.85 9.17 -2.26
C SER A 125 -19.22 9.76 -2.55
N HIS A 126 -19.62 9.81 -3.82
CA HIS A 126 -20.96 10.23 -4.23
C HIS A 126 -21.75 9.02 -4.73
N ARG A 127 -22.87 8.72 -4.08
CA ARG A 127 -23.80 7.67 -4.54
C ARG A 127 -24.56 8.16 -5.78
N VAL A 128 -24.50 7.39 -6.86
CA VAL A 128 -25.15 7.76 -8.12
C VAL A 128 -26.66 7.63 -7.99
N MET A 129 -27.39 8.70 -8.31
CA MET A 129 -28.85 8.75 -8.32
C MET A 129 -29.40 8.86 -9.74
N ARG A 130 -30.68 8.52 -9.92
CA ARG A 130 -31.36 8.70 -11.21
C ARG A 130 -31.37 10.18 -11.58
N GLY A 131 -30.85 10.50 -12.77
CA GLY A 131 -30.69 11.88 -13.24
C GLY A 131 -29.29 12.47 -13.02
N ASP A 132 -28.41 11.81 -12.25
CA ASP A 132 -27.02 12.22 -12.14
C ASP A 132 -26.29 12.00 -13.47
N SER A 133 -25.57 13.03 -13.90
CA SER A 133 -24.59 12.96 -15.00
C SER A 133 -23.23 13.43 -14.51
N VAL A 134 -22.15 12.95 -15.13
CA VAL A 134 -20.78 13.38 -14.77
C VAL A 134 -20.65 14.90 -14.85
N ALA A 135 -21.29 15.53 -15.85
CA ALA A 135 -21.34 16.99 -15.99
C ALA A 135 -22.07 17.67 -14.83
N SER A 136 -23.26 17.19 -14.45
CA SER A 136 -24.00 17.76 -13.31
C SER A 136 -23.24 17.62 -11.98
N LEU A 137 -22.54 16.49 -11.78
CA LEU A 137 -21.71 16.27 -10.60
C LEU A 137 -20.48 17.18 -10.60
N ALA A 138 -19.83 17.35 -11.76
CA ALA A 138 -18.71 18.27 -11.92
C ALA A 138 -19.09 19.69 -11.49
N VAL A 139 -20.26 20.18 -11.94
CA VAL A 139 -20.78 21.49 -11.53
C VAL A 139 -21.10 21.52 -10.03
N LYS A 140 -21.80 20.50 -9.51
CA LYS A 140 -22.19 20.42 -8.10
C LYS A 140 -20.99 20.49 -7.15
N TYR A 141 -19.91 19.80 -7.48
CA TYR A 141 -18.71 19.74 -6.65
C TYR A 141 -17.62 20.74 -7.07
N SER A 142 -17.88 21.57 -8.07
CA SER A 142 -16.91 22.54 -8.62
C SER A 142 -15.58 21.90 -9.06
N VAL A 143 -15.67 20.77 -9.75
CA VAL A 143 -14.52 20.02 -10.30
C VAL A 143 -14.63 19.87 -11.82
N GLN A 144 -13.54 19.47 -12.47
CA GLN A 144 -13.59 19.21 -13.92
C GLN A 144 -14.16 17.82 -14.22
N VAL A 145 -14.96 17.73 -15.27
CA VAL A 145 -15.51 16.46 -15.78
C VAL A 145 -14.41 15.45 -16.08
N MET A 146 -13.30 15.92 -16.67
CA MET A 146 -12.15 15.08 -17.00
C MET A 146 -11.47 14.48 -15.78
N ASP A 147 -11.42 15.21 -14.66
CA ASP A 147 -10.82 14.70 -13.43
C ASP A 147 -11.68 13.61 -12.79
N ILE A 148 -13.01 13.76 -12.79
CA ILE A 148 -13.93 12.70 -12.36
C ILE A 148 -13.72 11.46 -13.23
N LYS A 149 -13.71 11.60 -14.55
CA LYS A 149 -13.51 10.48 -15.48
C LYS A 149 -12.18 9.77 -15.25
N ARG A 150 -11.09 10.54 -15.13
CA ARG A 150 -9.73 10.02 -14.91
C ARG A 150 -9.59 9.30 -13.56
N LEU A 151 -10.16 9.87 -12.49
CA LEU A 151 -10.13 9.25 -11.17
C LEU A 151 -10.88 7.92 -11.15
N ASN A 152 -12.01 7.86 -11.85
CA ASN A 152 -12.89 6.69 -11.91
C ASN A 152 -12.50 5.69 -13.01
N ASN A 153 -11.45 5.92 -13.79
CA ASN A 153 -11.09 5.12 -14.96
C ASN A 153 -12.26 4.96 -15.97
N MET A 154 -12.93 6.07 -16.28
CA MET A 154 -14.03 6.13 -17.25
C MET A 154 -13.56 6.75 -18.55
N MET A 155 -13.89 6.11 -19.68
CA MET A 155 -13.61 6.62 -21.03
C MET A 155 -14.80 7.42 -21.61
N SER A 156 -16.02 7.13 -21.15
CA SER A 156 -17.26 7.77 -21.63
C SER A 156 -18.21 8.06 -20.48
N ASP A 157 -19.19 8.96 -20.72
CA ASP A 157 -20.20 9.34 -19.72
C ASP A 157 -21.20 8.22 -19.41
N HIS A 158 -21.37 7.25 -20.32
CA HIS A 158 -22.33 6.15 -20.17
C HIS A 158 -21.98 5.21 -19.01
N GLY A 159 -20.72 5.15 -18.57
CA GLY A 159 -20.27 4.29 -17.49
C GLY A 159 -20.75 4.68 -16.09
N ILE A 160 -21.42 5.82 -15.93
CA ILE A 160 -21.94 6.29 -14.63
C ILE A 160 -23.02 5.36 -14.06
N TYR A 161 -23.97 4.91 -14.90
CA TYR A 161 -25.11 4.13 -14.46
C TYR A 161 -24.80 2.65 -14.20
N SER A 162 -23.62 2.19 -14.60
CA SER A 162 -23.11 0.85 -14.29
C SER A 162 -22.47 0.76 -12.90
N ARG A 163 -22.45 1.87 -12.14
CA ARG A 163 -21.78 1.97 -10.85
C ARG A 163 -22.76 2.45 -9.77
N GLU A 164 -22.56 1.98 -8.55
CA GLU A 164 -23.35 2.42 -7.39
C GLU A 164 -22.89 3.80 -6.88
N ARG A 165 -21.60 4.10 -7.03
CA ARG A 165 -20.97 5.34 -6.58
C ARG A 165 -19.87 5.79 -7.53
N LEU A 166 -19.58 7.08 -7.47
CA LEU A 166 -18.44 7.70 -8.13
C LEU A 166 -17.53 8.39 -7.11
N LEU A 167 -16.23 8.32 -7.37
CA LEU A 167 -15.22 9.06 -6.64
C LEU A 167 -15.11 10.48 -7.23
N ILE A 168 -15.33 11.50 -6.40
CA ILE A 168 -15.21 12.89 -6.83
C ILE A 168 -13.89 13.45 -6.29
N PRO A 169 -12.98 13.98 -7.13
CA PRO A 169 -11.71 14.53 -6.68
C PRO A 169 -11.95 15.73 -5.75
N ILE A 170 -11.04 15.96 -4.81
CA ILE A 170 -11.09 17.12 -3.92
C ILE A 170 -10.14 18.20 -4.46
N SER A 171 -10.68 19.38 -4.73
CA SER A 171 -9.89 20.53 -5.18
C SER A 171 -9.47 21.44 -4.03
N ASP A 172 -10.29 21.55 -2.98
CA ASP A 172 -10.00 22.37 -1.80
C ASP A 172 -9.58 21.51 -0.61
N PRO A 173 -8.34 21.64 -0.09
CA PRO A 173 -7.91 20.91 1.10
C PRO A 173 -8.69 21.30 2.37
N GLY A 174 -9.35 22.46 2.40
CA GLY A 174 -10.22 22.89 3.50
C GLY A 174 -11.33 21.88 3.82
N MET A 175 -11.79 21.13 2.81
CA MET A 175 -12.80 20.08 2.95
C MET A 175 -12.37 18.88 3.80
N LEU A 176 -11.06 18.70 4.01
CA LEU A 176 -10.48 17.58 4.78
C LEU A 176 -10.43 17.88 6.29
N VAL A 177 -10.48 19.14 6.69
CA VAL A 177 -10.26 19.54 8.08
C VAL A 177 -11.30 18.90 9.01
N ASN A 178 -10.84 18.28 10.09
CA ASN A 178 -11.65 17.56 11.08
C ASN A 178 -12.56 16.45 10.52
N ARG A 179 -12.30 15.98 9.29
CA ARG A 179 -12.99 14.82 8.71
C ARG A 179 -12.24 13.53 8.99
N THR A 180 -12.97 12.42 8.95
CA THR A 180 -12.41 11.08 8.95
C THR A 180 -12.44 10.54 7.54
N CYS A 181 -11.32 10.01 7.05
CA CYS A 181 -11.26 9.35 5.74
C CYS A 181 -11.04 7.84 5.87
N PHE A 182 -11.46 7.11 4.86
CA PHE A 182 -11.39 5.65 4.79
C PHE A 182 -10.49 5.25 3.63
N ILE A 183 -9.41 4.54 3.91
CA ILE A 183 -8.54 3.98 2.89
C ILE A 183 -9.18 2.72 2.37
N GLU A 184 -9.58 2.76 1.10
CA GLU A 184 -10.27 1.67 0.42
C GLU A 184 -9.70 1.48 -0.99
N LEU A 185 -9.71 0.24 -1.47
CA LEU A 185 -9.44 -0.08 -2.87
C LEU A 185 -10.77 0.00 -3.63
N ASP A 186 -10.89 0.95 -4.56
CA ASP A 186 -12.09 1.03 -5.39
C ASP A 186 -12.03 0.01 -6.55
N VAL A 187 -13.08 -0.80 -6.66
CA VAL A 187 -13.17 -1.91 -7.62
C VAL A 187 -13.17 -1.42 -9.07
N TYR A 188 -13.83 -0.29 -9.34
CA TYR A 188 -13.99 0.22 -10.70
C TYR A 188 -12.83 1.11 -11.13
N ALA A 189 -12.31 1.94 -10.21
CA ALA A 189 -11.16 2.80 -10.44
C ALA A 189 -9.80 2.07 -10.35
N LYS A 190 -9.80 0.84 -9.80
CA LYS A 190 -8.64 -0.05 -9.64
C LYS A 190 -7.46 0.62 -8.93
N ARG A 191 -7.74 1.41 -7.88
CA ARG A 191 -6.73 2.18 -7.14
C ARG A 191 -7.14 2.36 -5.68
N GLU A 192 -6.14 2.52 -4.82
CA GLU A 192 -6.32 2.84 -3.41
C GLU A 192 -6.57 4.34 -3.26
N VAL A 193 -7.62 4.71 -2.52
CA VAL A 193 -8.06 6.10 -2.35
C VAL A 193 -8.45 6.33 -0.90
N ALA A 194 -8.13 7.52 -0.38
CA ALA A 194 -8.65 8.01 0.89
C ALA A 194 -10.04 8.64 0.65
N VAL A 195 -11.09 7.87 0.93
CA VAL A 195 -12.46 8.23 0.62
C VAL A 195 -13.10 8.98 1.80
N LEU A 196 -13.78 10.08 1.49
CA LEU A 196 -14.63 10.83 2.42
C LEU A 196 -16.09 10.51 2.12
N TYR A 197 -16.85 10.15 3.15
CA TYR A 197 -18.28 9.88 3.05
C TYR A 197 -19.07 11.07 3.62
N PRO A 198 -19.82 11.82 2.78
CA PRO A 198 -20.54 13.00 3.24
C PRO A 198 -21.70 12.68 4.19
N ASN A 199 -22.40 11.57 3.96
CA ASN A 199 -23.72 11.34 4.55
C ASN A 199 -23.80 10.19 5.54
N ASP A 200 -22.91 9.19 5.51
CA ASP A 200 -22.91 8.09 6.47
C ASP A 200 -21.54 7.43 6.52
N VAL A 201 -21.07 7.05 7.72
CA VAL A 201 -19.96 6.11 7.86
C VAL A 201 -20.41 4.81 7.18
N PRO A 202 -19.67 4.27 6.20
CA PRO A 202 -20.03 2.98 5.61
C PRO A 202 -20.15 1.95 6.74
N ASP A 203 -21.33 1.34 6.88
CA ASP A 203 -21.51 0.23 7.81
C ASP A 203 -20.42 -0.80 7.49
N ARG A 204 -19.66 -1.24 8.51
CA ARG A 204 -18.44 -2.05 8.38
C ARG A 204 -18.62 -3.30 7.49
N LYS A 205 -19.88 -3.71 7.27
CA LYS A 205 -20.28 -4.83 6.40
C LYS A 205 -20.08 -4.57 4.90
N THR A 206 -20.16 -3.33 4.43
CA THR A 206 -20.01 -3.02 2.99
C THR A 206 -18.55 -3.05 2.53
N THR A 207 -17.60 -2.96 3.48
CA THR A 207 -16.15 -3.04 3.21
C THR A 207 -15.69 -4.49 2.90
N TYR A 208 -16.51 -5.52 3.16
CA TYR A 208 -16.15 -6.92 2.92
C TYR A 208 -16.40 -7.44 1.50
N VAL A 209 -16.82 -6.59 0.55
CA VAL A 209 -16.98 -7.03 -0.85
C VAL A 209 -15.63 -7.25 -1.53
N SER A 210 -14.51 -6.75 -0.96
CA SER A 210 -13.16 -7.06 -1.43
C SER A 210 -12.76 -8.54 -1.32
N ASN A 211 -13.43 -9.35 -0.48
CA ASN A 211 -13.11 -10.77 -0.38
C ASN A 211 -13.75 -11.64 -1.48
N ARG A 212 -14.71 -11.12 -2.25
CA ARG A 212 -15.32 -11.90 -3.34
C ARG A 212 -14.42 -11.96 -4.58
N ILE A 213 -13.69 -10.88 -4.86
CA ILE A 213 -12.85 -10.77 -6.06
C ILE A 213 -11.52 -11.54 -5.87
N SER A 214 -10.95 -11.55 -4.67
CA SER A 214 -9.74 -12.34 -4.38
C SER A 214 -9.97 -13.85 -4.47
N SER A 215 -11.16 -14.34 -4.12
CA SER A 215 -11.47 -15.78 -4.13
C SER A 215 -11.82 -16.29 -5.53
N GLU A 216 -12.46 -15.47 -6.37
CA GLU A 216 -12.78 -15.86 -7.75
C GLU A 216 -11.54 -15.85 -8.66
N GLU A 217 -10.63 -14.90 -8.51
CA GLU A 217 -9.43 -14.81 -9.35
C GLU A 217 -8.35 -15.84 -9.00
N SER A 218 -8.19 -16.18 -7.70
CA SER A 218 -7.24 -17.22 -7.27
C SER A 218 -7.64 -18.61 -7.76
N ASN A 219 -8.94 -18.89 -7.84
CA ASN A 219 -9.48 -20.20 -8.15
C ASN A 219 -9.83 -20.39 -9.63
N LYS A 220 -9.80 -19.32 -10.43
CA LYS A 220 -10.09 -19.35 -11.87
C LYS A 220 -9.25 -20.39 -12.63
N LYS A 221 -7.96 -20.54 -12.28
CA LYS A 221 -7.08 -21.55 -12.88
C LYS A 221 -7.54 -22.98 -12.60
N VAL A 222 -8.06 -23.23 -11.40
CA VAL A 222 -8.53 -24.55 -10.97
C VAL A 222 -9.86 -24.86 -11.66
N VAL A 223 -10.78 -23.91 -11.71
CA VAL A 223 -12.05 -24.04 -12.45
C VAL A 223 -11.83 -24.23 -13.95
N ASP A 224 -10.89 -23.51 -14.56
CA ASP A 224 -10.52 -23.70 -15.98
C ASP A 224 -9.82 -25.04 -16.25
N SER A 225 -9.13 -25.60 -15.26
CA SER A 225 -8.61 -26.97 -15.33
C SER A 225 -9.73 -28.00 -15.22
N LEU A 226 -10.68 -27.78 -14.31
CA LEU A 226 -11.84 -28.64 -14.09
C LEU A 226 -12.72 -28.68 -15.36
N LYS A 227 -13.01 -27.52 -15.96
CA LYS A 227 -13.71 -27.38 -17.24
C LYS A 227 -13.09 -28.23 -18.35
N ARG A 228 -11.75 -28.16 -18.50
CA ARG A 228 -11.02 -28.94 -19.50
C ARG A 228 -11.02 -30.43 -19.20
N SER A 229 -10.91 -30.82 -17.93
CA SER A 229 -10.89 -32.22 -17.50
C SER A 229 -12.26 -32.89 -17.62
N MET A 230 -13.34 -32.16 -17.34
CA MET A 230 -14.73 -32.63 -17.43
C MET A 230 -15.30 -32.47 -18.84
N GLN A 231 -14.64 -31.69 -19.71
CA GLN A 231 -15.12 -31.34 -21.06
C GLN A 231 -16.51 -30.69 -21.05
N VAL A 232 -16.77 -29.84 -20.05
CA VAL A 232 -18.03 -29.11 -19.87
C VAL A 232 -17.84 -27.62 -20.14
N ASP A 233 -18.94 -26.87 -20.19
CA ASP A 233 -18.93 -25.42 -20.25
C ASP A 233 -18.49 -24.80 -18.90
N ASN A 234 -18.24 -23.49 -18.92
CA ASN A 234 -17.73 -22.78 -17.76
C ASN A 234 -18.73 -22.72 -16.60
N GLU A 235 -20.04 -22.70 -16.90
CA GLU A 235 -21.09 -22.59 -15.91
C GLU A 235 -21.24 -23.92 -15.17
N THR A 236 -21.21 -25.04 -15.90
CA THR A 236 -21.22 -26.39 -15.33
C THR A 236 -19.98 -26.66 -14.48
N ALA A 237 -18.79 -26.25 -14.91
CA ALA A 237 -17.57 -26.40 -14.10
C ALA A 237 -17.63 -25.57 -12.80
N GLN A 238 -18.19 -24.36 -12.85
CA GLN A 238 -18.38 -23.52 -11.66
C GLN A 238 -19.42 -24.11 -10.70
N TYR A 239 -20.46 -24.75 -11.22
CA TYR A 239 -21.47 -25.43 -10.41
C TYR A 239 -20.84 -26.52 -9.54
N TYR A 240 -20.18 -27.52 -10.13
CA TYR A 240 -19.56 -28.61 -9.36
C TYR A 240 -18.42 -28.13 -8.45
N TRP A 241 -17.69 -27.10 -8.87
CA TRP A 241 -16.71 -26.43 -8.00
C TRP A 241 -17.34 -25.86 -6.73
N SER A 242 -18.52 -25.26 -6.87
CA SER A 242 -19.28 -24.65 -5.76
C SER A 242 -19.90 -25.71 -4.87
N VAL A 243 -20.47 -26.77 -5.45
CA VAL A 243 -21.04 -27.91 -4.70
C VAL A 243 -19.96 -28.59 -3.85
N ALA A 244 -18.76 -28.75 -4.41
CA ALA A 244 -17.62 -29.36 -3.74
C ALA A 244 -16.85 -28.44 -2.77
N ASN A 245 -17.38 -27.26 -2.42
CA ASN A 245 -16.75 -26.27 -1.54
C ASN A 245 -15.28 -25.95 -1.92
N GLY A 246 -14.95 -25.99 -3.21
CA GLY A 246 -13.61 -25.66 -3.72
C GLY A 246 -12.57 -26.79 -3.69
N ASP A 247 -12.96 -28.07 -3.55
CA ASP A 247 -12.08 -29.21 -3.81
C ASP A 247 -12.26 -29.74 -5.24
N PRO A 248 -11.25 -29.66 -6.12
CA PRO A 248 -11.37 -30.12 -7.51
C PRO A 248 -11.56 -31.62 -7.65
N ARG A 249 -11.09 -32.44 -6.69
CA ARG A 249 -11.25 -33.91 -6.76
C ARG A 249 -12.67 -34.32 -6.40
N ALA A 250 -13.25 -33.68 -5.40
CA ALA A 250 -14.63 -33.92 -5.01
C ALA A 250 -15.60 -33.47 -6.12
N ALA A 251 -15.37 -32.30 -6.73
CA ALA A 251 -16.16 -31.81 -7.86
C ALA A 251 -16.18 -32.79 -9.05
N PHE A 252 -15.02 -33.35 -9.39
CA PHE A 252 -14.92 -34.34 -10.46
C PHE A 252 -15.59 -35.68 -10.09
N ALA A 253 -15.50 -36.09 -8.82
CA ALA A 253 -16.13 -37.31 -8.33
C ALA A 253 -17.66 -37.22 -8.42
N GLU A 254 -18.25 -36.09 -7.99
CA GLU A 254 -19.70 -35.83 -8.09
C GLU A 254 -20.16 -35.83 -9.54
N PHE A 255 -19.49 -35.10 -10.43
CA PHE A 255 -19.81 -35.13 -11.86
C PHE A 255 -19.74 -36.54 -12.45
N SER A 256 -18.72 -37.32 -12.08
CA SER A 256 -18.58 -38.70 -12.55
C SER A 256 -19.67 -39.62 -11.99
N ALA A 257 -20.21 -39.33 -10.81
CA ALA A 257 -21.32 -40.07 -10.22
C ALA A 257 -22.61 -39.77 -10.99
N ASP A 258 -22.90 -38.51 -11.28
CA ASP A 258 -24.09 -38.09 -12.01
C ASP A 258 -24.12 -38.69 -13.44
N LEU A 259 -22.97 -38.73 -14.12
CA LEU A 259 -22.85 -39.42 -15.42
C LEU A 259 -23.09 -40.93 -15.34
N ARG A 260 -22.77 -41.58 -14.22
CA ARG A 260 -23.06 -43.01 -14.01
C ARG A 260 -24.56 -43.21 -13.83
N TRP A 261 -25.22 -42.35 -13.06
CA TRP A 261 -26.67 -42.37 -12.88
C TRP A 261 -27.42 -42.25 -14.21
N ASP A 262 -27.00 -41.35 -15.10
CA ASP A 262 -27.61 -41.22 -16.44
C ASP A 262 -27.43 -42.49 -17.29
N ARG A 263 -26.26 -43.13 -17.24
CA ARG A 263 -26.01 -44.39 -17.98
C ARG A 263 -26.81 -45.57 -17.44
N GLN A 264 -27.04 -45.64 -16.13
CA GLN A 264 -27.87 -46.68 -15.52
C GLN A 264 -29.37 -46.45 -15.76
N SER A 265 -29.79 -45.18 -15.86
CA SER A 265 -31.20 -44.78 -16.01
C SER A 265 -31.68 -44.79 -17.47
N GLY A 266 -30.76 -44.80 -18.45
CA GLY A 266 -31.05 -44.96 -19.88
C GLY A 266 -31.29 -46.40 -20.36
N HIS A 267 -31.31 -47.38 -19.45
CA HIS A 267 -31.61 -48.80 -19.74
C HIS A 267 -32.84 -49.30 -18.96
N ALA A 268 -33.91 -48.50 -18.94
CA ALA A 268 -35.25 -48.90 -18.52
C ALA A 268 -36.29 -48.47 -19.55
#